data_AF-A0A7J8HWL5-F1
#
_entry.id   AF-A0A7J8HWL5-F1
#
_cell.length_a   1.000
_cell.length_b   1.000
_cell.length_c   1.000
_cell.angle_alpha   90.00
_cell.angle_beta   90.00
_cell.angle_gamma   90.00
#
_symmetry.space_group_name_H-M   'P 1'
#
loop_
_entity.id
_entity.type
_entity.pdbx_description
1 polymer ?
#
loop_
_entity_poly.entity_id
_entity_poly.type
_entity_poly.pdbx_seq_one_letter_code
_entity_poly.pdbx_strand_id
1 'polypeptide(L)'
;MRSFSCWRATRSTDALLVAIDSEVVGAVDILLNHRPKRSSRPTIVKLMERIQNPEYSTTMDIAPVILAAHRNNYEILTMLLKQDVSLPKPHAVGCECTLCSAKNKKDSLRHSRFRLDIYRCLASPALIMLTEEDPILRAFELSADLKELSLVEVEFRNDYEELARQCKMFAKDLLAQARNSRELEVILNHTSSDEPLDKRGLLEERMNLSRLKLAIKYNQKEFVSQSNCQQFLNTVWFGQMSGYRRKPTCKKIITVLTVGIFWPVLSLCYLIAPKSQFGRIIHTPFMKFIIHGASYFTFLLLLNLYSLVYNEDKKNTMGPALERIDYLLILWIIGMIWSDIKRLWYEGLEDFLEESRNQLSFVMNSLYLATFALKVVAHNKFHDFADRKDWDAFHPTLVAEGLFAFANVLSYLRLFFMYTTSSILGPLQISMGQMLQDFGKFLGMFLLVLFSFTIGLTQLYDKGYTPKEQKDCVGIFCEQQSNDTFHSFIGTCFALFWYIFSLAHVAIFVTRFSYGEELQSFVGAVIVGTYNVVVVIVLTKLLVAMLHKSFQLIANHEDKEWKFARAKLWLSYFDDKCTLPPPFNIIPSPKTICYMISSLSKWICSHTSKGKVKRQNSLKGMEKFETKER
;
A
#
# COMPACT_ATOMS: atom_id res chain seq x y z
N MET A 1 39.29 39.64 36.11
CA MET A 1 38.37 38.73 36.84
C MET A 1 37.22 38.12 36.01
N ARG A 2 36.73 38.73 34.91
CA ARG A 2 35.68 38.11 34.04
C ARG A 2 36.15 36.96 33.14
N SER A 3 37.43 36.91 32.77
CA SER A 3 37.98 35.82 31.94
C SER A 3 38.15 34.49 32.72
N PHE A 4 38.55 34.57 33.99
CA PHE A 4 38.71 33.39 34.87
C PHE A 4 37.39 32.72 35.27
N SER A 5 36.29 33.47 35.39
CA SER A 5 34.95 32.91 35.64
C SER A 5 34.38 32.20 34.41
N CYS A 6 34.71 32.70 33.21
CA CYS A 6 34.37 32.03 31.95
C CYS A 6 35.10 30.68 31.80
N TRP A 7 36.39 30.63 32.14
CA TRP A 7 37.20 29.41 32.13
C TRP A 7 36.82 28.35 33.18
N ARG A 8 36.29 28.76 34.35
CA ARG A 8 35.71 27.80 35.32
C ARG A 8 34.37 27.24 34.83
N ALA A 9 33.56 28.08 34.17
CA ALA A 9 32.26 27.66 33.67
C ALA A 9 32.39 26.58 32.57
N THR A 10 33.37 26.68 31.67
CA THR A 10 33.68 25.65 30.66
C THR A 10 34.05 24.31 31.29
N ARG A 11 34.93 24.27 32.30
CA ARG A 11 35.26 23.02 33.00
C ARG A 11 34.05 22.37 33.68
N SER A 12 33.14 23.16 34.26
CA SER A 12 31.95 22.63 34.93
C SER A 12 30.89 22.09 33.95
N THR A 13 30.76 22.70 32.76
CA THR A 13 29.86 22.20 31.72
C THR A 13 30.39 20.92 31.10
N ASP A 14 31.69 20.85 30.87
CA ASP A 14 32.33 19.68 30.28
C ASP A 14 32.35 18.52 31.29
N ALA A 15 32.57 18.81 32.58
CA ALA A 15 32.44 17.82 33.65
C ALA A 15 31.01 17.26 33.77
N LEU A 16 29.98 18.09 33.57
CA LEU A 16 28.59 17.62 33.53
C LEU A 16 28.34 16.71 32.33
N LEU A 17 28.83 17.07 31.14
CA LEU A 17 28.71 16.23 29.95
C LEU A 17 29.41 14.88 30.15
N VAL A 18 30.62 14.86 30.71
CA VAL A 18 31.35 13.63 31.02
C VAL A 18 30.63 12.79 32.07
N ALA A 19 30.05 13.42 33.11
CA ALA A 19 29.28 12.71 34.13
C ALA A 19 28.00 12.07 33.55
N ILE A 20 27.33 12.76 32.62
CA ILE A 20 26.18 12.22 31.87
C ILE A 20 26.63 11.09 30.96
N ASP A 21 27.75 11.25 30.25
CA ASP A 21 28.29 10.24 29.33
C ASP A 21 28.70 8.96 30.05
N SER A 22 29.18 9.10 31.29
CA SER A 22 29.54 8.00 32.18
C SER A 22 28.35 7.44 32.99
N GLU A 23 27.14 7.98 32.79
CA GLU A 23 25.90 7.55 33.45
C GLU A 23 25.92 7.61 35.00
N VAL A 24 26.75 8.49 35.58
CA VAL A 24 26.91 8.60 37.04
C VAL A 24 25.90 9.59 37.63
N VAL A 25 24.74 9.08 38.03
CA VAL A 25 23.60 9.87 38.55
C VAL A 25 23.98 10.80 39.71
N GLY A 26 24.71 10.30 40.71
CA GLY A 26 25.10 11.10 41.88
C GLY A 26 26.02 12.27 41.56
N ALA A 27 26.94 12.09 40.60
CA ALA A 27 27.80 13.17 40.13
C ALA A 27 27.00 14.24 39.37
N VAL A 28 26.04 13.81 38.54
CA VAL A 28 25.14 14.71 37.82
C VAL A 28 24.32 15.54 38.79
N ASP A 29 23.73 14.96 39.83
CA ASP A 29 22.93 15.70 40.82
C ASP A 29 23.76 16.76 41.55
N ILE A 30 24.96 16.40 42.02
CA ILE A 30 25.88 17.36 42.67
C ILE A 30 26.24 18.50 41.72
N LEU A 31 26.56 18.20 40.46
CA LEU A 31 26.93 19.19 39.45
C LEU A 31 25.76 20.08 39.04
N LEU A 32 24.54 19.54 39.00
CA LEU A 32 23.31 20.28 38.72
C LEU A 32 22.95 21.22 39.87
N ASN A 33 23.13 20.79 41.12
CA ASN A 33 22.92 21.61 42.32
C ASN A 33 24.00 22.68 42.51
N HIS A 34 25.22 22.42 42.05
CA HIS A 34 26.31 23.40 42.06
C HIS A 34 26.13 24.52 41.02
N ARG A 35 25.30 24.30 39.99
CA ARG A 35 25.03 25.33 38.97
C ARG A 35 24.17 26.45 39.56
N PRO A 36 24.56 27.73 39.44
CA PRO A 36 23.69 28.83 39.82
C PRO A 36 22.44 28.83 38.93
N LYS A 37 21.24 28.88 39.53
CA LYS A 37 19.96 29.06 38.81
C LYS A 37 20.11 30.24 37.84
N ARG A 38 20.11 29.97 36.53
CA ARG A 38 20.23 31.03 35.51
C ARG A 38 18.98 31.90 35.54
N SER A 39 19.10 33.14 36.02
CA SER A 39 17.99 34.10 36.08
C SER A 39 17.77 34.92 34.78
N SER A 40 18.50 34.66 33.70
CA SER A 40 18.39 35.49 32.48
C SER A 40 18.44 34.66 31.19
N ARG A 41 17.39 34.78 30.37
CA ARG A 41 17.39 34.38 28.95
C ARG A 41 18.58 35.05 28.25
N PRO A 42 19.44 34.32 27.52
CA PRO A 42 20.53 34.95 26.79
C PRO A 42 19.97 35.81 25.64
N THR A 43 20.41 37.06 25.55
CA THR A 43 20.10 37.98 24.44
C THR A 43 20.62 37.39 23.13
N ILE A 44 19.88 37.58 22.02
CA ILE A 44 20.19 37.09 20.66
C ILE A 44 21.65 37.37 20.23
N VAL A 45 22.23 38.46 20.70
CA VAL A 45 23.63 38.86 20.45
C VAL A 45 24.65 37.86 21.01
N LYS A 46 24.44 37.32 22.22
CA LYS A 46 25.34 36.31 22.83
C LYS A 46 25.26 34.95 22.14
N LEU A 47 24.15 34.66 21.47
CA LEU A 47 24.00 33.47 20.64
C LEU A 47 24.75 33.62 19.31
N MET A 48 24.74 34.83 18.72
CA MET A 48 25.49 35.12 17.49
C MET A 48 27.01 35.08 17.69
N GLU A 49 27.54 35.60 18.81
CA GLU A 49 28.97 35.53 19.12
C GLU A 49 29.48 34.09 19.31
N ARG A 50 28.67 33.21 19.92
CA ARG A 50 29.02 31.77 20.06
C ARG A 50 29.09 31.04 18.73
N ILE A 51 28.27 31.44 17.77
CA ILE A 51 28.22 30.82 16.44
C ILE A 51 29.45 31.21 15.61
N GLN A 52 30.13 32.32 15.90
CA GLN A 52 31.26 32.82 15.11
C GLN A 52 32.63 32.24 15.48
N ASN A 53 32.86 31.77 16.72
CA ASN A 53 34.19 31.32 17.17
C ASN A 53 34.55 29.87 16.76
N PRO A 54 35.68 29.64 16.05
CA PRO A 54 36.13 28.32 15.62
C PRO A 54 36.89 27.50 16.68
N GLU A 55 37.24 28.06 17.85
CA GLU A 55 37.99 27.35 18.91
C GLU A 55 37.14 26.40 19.78
N TYR A 56 35.83 26.25 19.52
CA TYR A 56 34.95 25.31 20.23
C TYR A 56 34.87 23.93 19.53
N SER A 57 35.99 23.48 18.95
CA SER A 57 36.06 22.45 17.90
C SER A 57 36.20 20.99 18.36
N THR A 58 35.90 20.65 19.61
CA THR A 58 35.80 19.24 20.02
C THR A 58 34.52 19.03 20.84
N THR A 59 33.50 18.43 20.23
CA THR A 59 32.33 17.83 20.91
C THR A 59 31.34 18.74 21.68
N MET A 60 31.35 20.07 21.49
CA MET A 60 30.64 21.02 22.38
C MET A 60 29.27 21.58 21.92
N ASP A 61 28.61 21.01 20.91
CA ASP A 61 27.25 21.47 20.51
C ASP A 61 26.11 20.64 21.13
N ILE A 62 26.42 19.52 21.77
CA ILE A 62 25.41 18.63 22.33
C ILE A 62 24.96 19.21 23.68
N ALA A 63 23.73 19.73 23.72
CA ALA A 63 23.13 20.16 24.98
C ALA A 63 23.11 18.98 25.97
N PRO A 64 23.31 19.19 27.28
CA PRO A 64 23.33 18.10 28.28
C PRO A 64 22.11 17.17 28.20
N VAL A 65 20.94 17.72 27.84
CA VAL A 65 19.71 16.94 27.63
C VAL A 65 19.79 16.03 26.40
N ILE A 66 20.39 16.49 25.30
CA ILE A 66 20.57 15.69 24.08
C ILE A 66 21.49 14.50 24.40
N LEU A 67 22.59 14.73 25.12
CA LEU A 67 23.52 13.67 25.50
C LEU A 67 22.87 12.65 26.46
N ALA A 68 22.13 13.13 27.46
CA ALA A 68 21.40 12.26 28.38
C ALA A 68 20.34 11.41 27.66
N ALA A 69 19.66 11.99 26.66
CA ALA A 69 18.69 11.28 25.84
C ALA A 69 19.35 10.23 24.95
N HIS A 70 20.54 10.50 24.40
CA HIS A 70 21.31 9.53 23.63
C HIS A 70 21.72 8.32 24.47
N ARG A 71 22.02 8.53 25.75
CA ARG A 71 22.29 7.45 26.73
C ARG A 71 21.02 6.76 27.24
N ASN A 72 19.84 7.30 26.94
CA ASN A 72 18.52 6.76 27.32
C ASN A 72 18.40 6.46 28.84
N ASN A 73 19.03 7.29 29.68
CA ASN A 73 19.00 7.14 31.13
C ASN A 73 17.85 7.95 31.74
N TYR A 74 16.83 7.26 32.26
CA TYR A 74 15.61 7.85 32.78
C TYR A 74 15.85 8.78 33.98
N GLU A 75 16.72 8.42 34.91
CA GLU A 75 16.96 9.22 36.14
C GLU A 75 17.63 10.55 35.81
N ILE A 76 18.68 10.51 34.98
CA ILE A 76 19.41 11.69 34.54
C ILE A 76 18.48 12.63 33.75
N LEU A 77 17.67 12.09 32.84
CA LEU A 77 16.68 12.88 32.09
C LEU A 77 15.65 13.53 33.01
N THR A 78 15.16 12.80 34.01
CA THR A 78 14.20 13.33 34.99
C THR A 78 14.80 14.50 35.77
N MET A 79 16.06 14.38 36.20
CA MET A 79 16.76 15.48 36.90
C MET A 79 16.93 16.71 36.00
N LEU A 80 17.24 16.51 34.72
CA LEU A 80 17.42 17.60 33.76
C LEU A 80 16.11 18.28 33.37
N LEU A 81 15.02 17.52 33.17
CA LEU A 81 13.71 18.08 32.81
C LEU A 81 13.08 18.89 33.94
N LYS A 82 13.35 18.54 35.22
CA LYS A 82 12.96 19.36 36.39
C LYS A 82 13.56 20.77 36.40
N GLN A 83 14.60 21.04 35.60
CA GLN A 83 15.21 22.37 35.47
C GLN A 83 14.60 23.21 34.33
N ASP A 84 13.43 22.87 33.80
CA ASP A 84 12.72 23.57 32.72
C ASP A 84 13.59 23.80 31.48
N VAL A 85 14.31 22.75 31.04
CA VAL A 85 15.11 22.83 29.81
C VAL A 85 14.19 22.71 28.60
N SER A 86 14.14 23.76 27.78
CA SER A 86 13.42 23.73 26.50
C SER A 86 14.11 22.80 25.50
N LEU A 87 13.41 21.77 25.02
CA LEU A 87 13.88 20.91 23.94
C LEU A 87 13.88 21.68 22.61
N PRO A 88 14.99 21.65 21.84
CA PRO A 88 15.03 22.28 20.52
C PRO A 88 14.14 21.49 19.56
N LYS A 89 13.18 22.17 18.91
CA LYS A 89 12.40 21.60 17.82
C LYS A 89 13.19 21.73 16.52
N PRO A 90 13.44 20.63 15.77
CA PRO A 90 14.14 20.71 14.50
C PRO A 90 13.28 21.47 13.48
N HIS A 91 13.93 22.28 12.65
CA HIS A 91 13.27 22.86 11.47
C HIS A 91 13.19 21.81 10.36
N ALA A 92 12.20 21.96 9.47
CA ALA A 92 12.06 21.12 8.28
C ALA A 92 13.32 21.15 7.41
N VAL A 93 13.57 20.04 6.69
CA VAL A 93 14.66 20.00 5.69
C VAL A 93 14.35 21.00 4.59
N GLY A 94 15.32 21.83 4.22
CA GLY A 94 15.12 22.91 3.24
C GLY A 94 14.51 24.20 3.81
N CYS A 95 14.41 24.35 5.13
CA CYS A 95 13.98 25.61 5.74
C CYS A 95 14.89 26.78 5.34
N GLU A 96 14.29 27.80 4.71
CA GLU A 96 14.99 29.00 4.21
C GLU A 96 15.17 30.11 5.26
N CYS A 97 14.96 29.82 6.54
CA CYS A 97 15.13 30.85 7.57
C CYS A 97 16.60 31.32 7.65
N THR A 98 16.79 32.58 8.07
CA THR A 98 18.12 33.22 8.11
C THR A 98 19.13 32.42 8.94
N LEU A 99 18.69 31.79 10.02
CA LEU A 99 19.52 30.95 10.89
C LEU A 99 19.95 29.64 10.22
N CYS A 100 19.03 28.93 9.55
CA CYS A 100 19.35 27.69 8.82
C CYS A 100 20.24 27.97 7.62
N SER A 101 19.94 29.02 6.85
CA SER A 101 20.76 29.44 5.72
C SER A 101 22.18 29.84 6.15
N ALA A 102 22.32 30.61 7.24
CA ALA A 102 23.62 30.99 7.78
C ALA A 102 24.42 29.79 8.30
N LYS A 103 23.79 28.85 9.02
CA LYS A 103 24.44 27.62 9.51
C LYS A 103 24.89 26.73 8.35
N ASN A 104 24.02 26.54 7.36
CA ASN A 104 24.31 25.70 6.20
C ASN A 104 25.43 26.28 5.32
N LYS A 105 25.46 27.62 5.12
CA LYS A 105 26.55 28.30 4.40
C LYS A 105 27.88 28.23 5.14
N LYS A 106 27.86 28.20 6.48
CA LYS A 106 29.08 28.11 7.30
C LYS A 106 29.65 26.69 7.31
N ASP A 107 28.81 25.70 7.60
CA ASP A 107 29.18 24.29 7.65
C ASP A 107 27.93 23.40 7.49
N SER A 108 27.74 22.88 6.29
CA SER A 108 26.59 22.04 5.94
C SER A 108 26.61 20.70 6.68
N LEU A 109 27.78 20.07 6.81
CA LEU A 109 27.93 18.77 7.48
C LEU A 109 27.58 18.89 8.96
N ARG A 110 28.10 19.92 9.64
CA ARG A 110 27.76 20.17 11.05
C ARG A 110 26.29 20.49 11.24
N HIS A 111 25.68 21.21 10.29
CA HIS A 111 24.24 21.48 10.33
C HIS A 111 23.41 20.18 10.24
N SER A 112 23.73 19.28 9.30
CA SER A 112 23.04 17.99 9.16
C SER A 112 23.29 17.06 10.36
N ARG A 113 24.53 16.96 10.86
CA ARG A 113 24.83 16.15 12.07
C ARG A 113 24.07 16.64 13.30
N PHE A 114 24.01 17.96 13.51
CA PHE A 114 23.26 18.53 14.62
C PHE A 114 21.75 18.24 14.52
N ARG A 115 21.20 18.23 13.29
CA ARG A 115 19.80 17.84 13.06
C ARG A 115 19.56 16.37 13.46
N LEU A 116 20.45 15.47 13.01
CA LEU A 116 20.41 14.05 13.36
C LEU A 116 20.50 13.83 14.87
N ASP A 117 21.39 14.55 15.56
CA ASP A 117 21.54 14.47 17.02
C ASP A 117 20.27 14.91 17.77
N ILE A 118 19.55 15.93 17.27
CA ILE A 118 18.25 16.33 17.81
C ILE A 118 17.24 15.20 17.62
N TYR A 119 17.15 14.62 16.42
CA TYR A 119 16.23 13.52 16.15
C TYR A 119 16.54 12.27 16.99
N ARG A 120 17.82 11.96 17.21
CA ARG A 120 18.26 10.88 18.11
C ARG A 120 17.86 11.14 19.55
N CYS A 121 17.89 12.40 20.00
CA CYS A 121 17.38 12.78 21.31
C CYS A 121 15.86 12.59 21.40
N LEU A 122 15.09 13.09 20.42
CA LEU A 122 13.63 12.97 20.38
C LEU A 122 13.14 11.54 20.25
N ALA A 123 13.91 10.66 19.59
CA ALA A 123 13.61 9.24 19.42
C ALA A 123 13.91 8.40 20.67
N SER A 124 14.50 8.99 21.72
CA SER A 124 14.86 8.28 22.94
C SER A 124 13.61 7.82 23.71
N PRO A 125 13.45 6.51 24.00
CA PRO A 125 12.30 5.96 24.72
C PRO A 125 12.05 6.64 26.07
N ALA A 126 13.10 6.86 26.87
CA ALA A 126 12.98 7.49 28.18
C ALA A 126 12.50 8.94 28.07
N LEU A 127 12.93 9.66 27.03
CA LEU A 127 12.48 11.04 26.81
C LEU A 127 11.00 11.07 26.43
N ILE A 128 10.58 10.26 25.45
CA ILE A 128 9.18 10.17 25.00
C ILE A 128 8.25 9.88 26.18
N MET A 129 8.64 8.94 27.06
CA MET A 129 7.86 8.59 28.25
C MET A 129 7.72 9.73 29.27
N LEU A 130 8.69 10.63 29.35
CA LEU A 130 8.70 11.72 30.33
C LEU A 130 7.98 12.97 29.83
N THR A 131 7.98 13.22 28.51
CA THR A 131 7.53 14.49 27.95
C THR A 131 6.15 14.44 27.29
N GLU A 132 5.72 13.28 26.78
CA GLU A 132 4.53 13.17 25.93
C GLU A 132 3.36 12.53 26.68
N GLU A 133 2.15 13.04 26.48
CA GLU A 133 0.92 12.48 27.07
C GLU A 133 0.50 11.16 26.40
N ASP A 134 0.66 11.06 25.08
CA ASP A 134 0.40 9.85 24.29
C ASP A 134 1.71 9.35 23.63
N PRO A 135 2.50 8.51 24.33
CA PRO A 135 3.79 8.05 23.83
C PRO A 135 3.68 7.16 22.60
N ILE A 136 2.55 6.46 22.40
CA ILE A 136 2.34 5.57 21.26
C ILE A 136 2.09 6.40 20.01
N LEU A 137 1.23 7.42 20.09
CA LEU A 137 0.99 8.32 18.96
C LEU A 137 2.27 9.02 18.54
N ARG A 138 3.01 9.58 19.51
CA ARG A 138 4.26 10.28 19.24
C ARG A 138 5.28 9.38 18.57
N ALA A 139 5.42 8.13 19.03
CA ALA A 139 6.32 7.17 18.41
C ALA A 139 5.93 6.86 16.95
N PHE A 140 4.63 6.80 16.63
CA PHE A 140 4.15 6.59 15.27
C PHE A 140 4.50 7.77 14.37
N GLU A 141 4.14 8.99 14.78
CA GLU A 141 4.45 10.22 14.04
C GLU A 141 5.96 10.36 13.82
N LEU A 142 6.75 10.26 14.89
CA LEU A 142 8.19 10.44 14.81
C LEU A 142 8.84 9.38 13.91
N SER A 143 8.39 8.12 13.97
CA SER A 143 8.93 7.09 13.08
C SER A 143 8.58 7.31 11.60
N ALA A 144 7.46 7.97 11.31
CA ALA A 144 7.07 8.33 9.95
C ALA A 144 7.89 9.51 9.45
N ASP A 145 8.03 10.56 10.28
CA ASP A 145 8.88 11.73 10.00
C ASP A 145 10.32 11.29 9.71
N LEU A 146 10.89 10.41 10.55
CA LEU A 146 12.25 9.86 10.37
C LEU A 146 12.38 9.05 9.08
N LYS A 147 11.32 8.33 8.67
CA LYS A 147 11.34 7.58 7.42
C LYS A 147 11.30 8.50 6.21
N GLU A 148 10.51 9.57 6.25
CA GLU A 148 10.49 10.60 5.20
C GLU A 148 11.85 11.32 5.11
N LEU A 149 12.43 11.70 6.26
CA LEU A 149 13.77 12.29 6.36
C LEU A 149 14.85 11.41 5.73
N SER A 150 14.75 10.09 5.90
CA SER A 150 15.70 9.14 5.31
C SER A 150 15.69 9.11 3.78
N LEU A 151 14.59 9.55 3.15
CA LEU A 151 14.47 9.68 1.69
C LEU A 151 15.02 11.02 1.20
N VAL A 152 14.92 12.07 2.02
CA VAL A 152 15.40 13.42 1.69
C VAL A 152 16.91 13.54 1.90
N GLU A 153 17.44 13.04 3.03
CA GLU A 153 18.88 13.01 3.35
C GLU A 153 19.47 11.61 3.12
N VAL A 154 19.85 11.33 1.86
CA VAL A 154 20.31 10.01 1.44
C VAL A 154 21.63 9.60 2.13
N GLU A 155 22.48 10.57 2.47
CA GLU A 155 23.79 10.34 3.09
C GLU A 155 23.68 9.72 4.50
N PHE A 156 22.67 10.11 5.28
CA PHE A 156 22.42 9.62 6.64
C PHE A 156 21.21 8.67 6.73
N ARG A 157 20.78 8.12 5.58
CA ARG A 157 19.58 7.27 5.49
C ARG A 157 19.57 6.13 6.52
N ASN A 158 20.69 5.44 6.68
CA ASN A 158 20.78 4.30 7.59
C ASN A 158 20.57 4.70 9.06
N ASP A 159 21.07 5.87 9.47
CA ASP A 159 20.91 6.37 10.85
C ASP A 159 19.46 6.74 11.12
N TYR A 160 18.80 7.43 10.18
CA TYR A 160 17.37 7.76 10.30
C TYR A 160 16.48 6.51 10.31
N GLU A 161 16.78 5.52 9.47
CA GLU A 161 16.03 4.25 9.45
C GLU A 161 16.18 3.47 10.76
N GLU A 162 17.36 3.51 11.38
CA GLU A 162 17.61 2.89 12.68
C GLU A 162 16.86 3.61 13.82
N LEU A 163 16.84 4.94 13.83
CA LEU A 163 16.05 5.73 14.79
C LEU A 163 14.55 5.49 14.60
N ALA A 164 14.08 5.41 13.35
CA ALA A 164 12.69 5.06 13.06
C ALA A 164 12.36 3.68 13.63
N ARG A 165 13.23 2.69 13.39
CA ARG A 165 13.09 1.33 13.93
C ARG A 165 13.04 1.32 15.46
N GLN A 166 13.87 2.12 16.13
CA GLN A 166 13.87 2.28 17.57
C GLN A 166 12.49 2.76 18.09
N CYS A 167 11.90 3.77 17.43
CA CYS A 167 10.56 4.27 17.78
C CYS A 167 9.48 3.19 17.58
N LYS A 168 9.54 2.41 16.49
CA LYS A 168 8.59 1.31 16.24
C LYS A 168 8.68 0.20 17.29
N MET A 169 9.92 -0.13 17.68
CA MET A 169 10.19 -1.14 18.72
C MET A 169 9.70 -0.65 20.08
N PHE A 170 9.93 0.61 20.43
CA PHE A 170 9.40 1.20 21.65
C PHE A 170 7.88 1.10 21.76
N ALA A 171 7.14 1.45 20.69
CA ALA A 171 5.68 1.35 20.68
C ALA A 171 5.19 -0.10 20.86
N LYS A 172 5.85 -1.06 20.20
CA LYS A 172 5.58 -2.50 20.35
C LYS A 172 5.86 -2.95 21.79
N ASP A 173 7.00 -2.60 22.34
CA ASP A 173 7.42 -3.06 23.66
C ASP A 173 6.53 -2.48 24.77
N LEU A 174 6.03 -1.24 24.60
CA LEU A 174 5.05 -0.63 25.49
C LEU A 174 3.70 -1.38 25.46
N LEU A 175 3.21 -1.72 24.26
CA LEU A 175 1.99 -2.54 24.11
C LEU A 175 2.17 -3.96 24.68
N ALA A 176 3.40 -4.46 24.78
CA ALA A 176 3.70 -5.78 25.35
C ALA A 176 3.39 -5.85 26.84
N GLN A 177 3.47 -4.71 27.53
CA GLN A 177 3.27 -4.63 28.97
C GLN A 177 1.80 -4.68 29.39
N ALA A 178 0.85 -4.57 28.45
CA ALA A 178 -0.57 -4.71 28.73
C ALA A 178 -0.87 -6.14 29.24
N ARG A 179 -1.41 -6.24 30.46
CA ARG A 179 -1.67 -7.52 31.12
C ARG A 179 -3.07 -8.05 30.84
N ASN A 180 -4.01 -7.15 30.61
CA ASN A 180 -5.43 -7.46 30.49
C ASN A 180 -5.96 -7.13 29.08
N SER A 181 -6.95 -7.90 28.62
CA SER A 181 -7.65 -7.61 27.37
C SER A 181 -8.38 -6.25 27.40
N ARG A 182 -8.81 -5.80 28.59
CA ARG A 182 -9.43 -4.48 28.78
C ARG A 182 -8.44 -3.34 28.55
N GLU A 183 -7.22 -3.45 29.08
CA GLU A 183 -6.16 -2.45 28.85
C GLU A 183 -5.85 -2.36 27.36
N LEU A 184 -5.72 -3.51 26.70
CA LEU A 184 -5.47 -3.58 25.26
C LEU A 184 -6.63 -2.99 24.45
N GLU A 185 -7.88 -3.24 24.84
CA GLU A 185 -9.07 -2.66 24.20
C GLU A 185 -9.09 -1.13 24.30
N VAL A 186 -8.74 -0.59 25.47
CA VAL A 186 -8.65 0.87 25.68
C VAL A 186 -7.55 1.48 24.80
N ILE A 187 -6.36 0.88 24.76
CA ILE A 187 -5.23 1.38 23.94
C ILE A 187 -5.58 1.35 22.45
N LEU A 188 -6.15 0.24 21.97
CA LEU A 188 -6.45 0.05 20.54
C LEU A 188 -7.64 0.88 20.04
N ASN A 189 -8.56 1.27 20.93
CA ASN A 189 -9.72 2.11 20.62
C ASN A 189 -9.52 3.60 20.96
N HIS A 190 -8.38 3.99 21.53
CA HIS A 190 -8.14 5.39 21.91
C HIS A 190 -8.14 6.32 20.68
N THR A 191 -8.95 7.38 20.73
CA THR A 191 -8.96 8.48 19.76
C THR A 191 -8.38 9.73 20.40
N SER A 192 -7.53 10.46 19.68
CA SER A 192 -6.95 11.74 20.13
C SER A 192 -7.84 12.96 19.84
N SER A 193 -8.94 12.77 19.09
CA SER A 193 -9.84 13.83 18.66
C SER A 193 -11.16 13.81 19.46
N ASP A 194 -11.49 14.93 20.10
CA ASP A 194 -12.79 15.24 20.75
C ASP A 194 -13.94 15.40 19.72
N GLU A 195 -14.01 14.54 18.70
CA GLU A 195 -15.23 14.48 17.89
C GLU A 195 -16.30 13.72 18.68
N PRO A 196 -17.53 14.26 18.81
CA PRO A 196 -18.57 13.62 19.58
C PRO A 196 -18.88 12.27 18.95
N LEU A 197 -18.53 11.19 19.66
CA LEU A 197 -19.00 9.85 19.34
C LEU A 197 -20.52 9.90 19.19
N ASP A 198 -21.01 9.60 17.99
CA ASP A 198 -22.42 9.28 17.78
C ASP A 198 -22.76 8.11 18.71
N LYS A 199 -23.51 8.40 19.77
CA LYS A 199 -24.00 7.43 20.77
C LYS A 199 -25.00 6.46 20.13
N ARG A 200 -24.51 5.56 19.28
CA ARG A 200 -25.22 4.34 18.92
C ARG A 200 -24.48 3.18 19.57
N GLY A 201 -25.20 2.49 20.46
CA GLY A 201 -24.98 1.11 20.89
C GLY A 201 -23.64 0.74 21.55
N LEU A 202 -23.71 0.29 22.81
CA LEU A 202 -22.66 -0.44 23.57
C LEU A 202 -22.06 -1.70 22.87
N LEU A 203 -22.50 -2.04 21.66
CA LEU A 203 -21.94 -3.09 20.80
C LEU A 203 -21.13 -2.51 19.62
N GLU A 204 -21.37 -1.26 19.22
CA GLU A 204 -20.62 -0.49 18.21
C GLU A 204 -19.27 0.02 18.79
N GLU A 205 -19.16 0.18 20.11
CA GLU A 205 -17.93 0.61 20.81
C GLU A 205 -16.75 -0.37 20.67
N ARG A 206 -16.99 -1.65 20.36
CA ARG A 206 -15.93 -2.66 20.19
C ARG A 206 -15.17 -2.57 18.86
N MET A 207 -15.64 -1.80 17.89
CA MET A 207 -15.28 -2.00 16.48
C MET A 207 -14.62 -0.80 15.79
N ASN A 208 -14.43 0.34 16.46
CA ASN A 208 -13.80 1.49 15.79
C ASN A 208 -12.27 1.35 15.63
N LEU A 209 -11.59 0.59 16.52
CA LEU A 209 -10.15 0.24 16.46
C LEU A 209 -9.27 1.37 15.89
N SER A 210 -9.54 2.60 16.34
CA SER A 210 -9.01 3.83 15.74
C SER A 210 -7.49 3.87 15.79
N ARG A 211 -6.89 3.51 16.93
CA ARG A 211 -5.45 3.46 17.10
C ARG A 211 -4.81 2.41 16.21
N LEU A 212 -5.47 1.27 16.02
CA LEU A 212 -4.99 0.24 15.11
C LEU A 212 -5.06 0.67 13.65
N LYS A 213 -6.17 1.33 13.25
CA LYS A 213 -6.29 1.95 11.92
C LYS A 213 -5.17 2.95 11.68
N LEU A 214 -4.85 3.77 12.69
CA LEU A 214 -3.74 4.72 12.65
C LEU A 214 -2.38 4.02 12.56
N ALA A 215 -2.16 2.94 13.31
CA ALA A 215 -0.93 2.14 13.24
C ALA A 215 -0.73 1.55 11.83
N ILE A 216 -1.81 1.12 11.17
CA ILE A 216 -1.76 0.64 9.78
C ILE A 216 -1.44 1.79 8.83
N LYS A 217 -2.04 2.98 9.01
CA LYS A 217 -1.74 4.18 8.21
C LYS A 217 -0.27 4.58 8.30
N TYR A 218 0.33 4.53 9.49
CA TYR A 218 1.75 4.80 9.69
C TYR A 218 2.68 3.60 9.41
N ASN A 219 2.18 2.52 8.79
CA ASN A 219 2.97 1.32 8.45
C ASN A 219 3.77 0.76 9.65
N GLN A 220 3.11 0.64 10.81
CA GLN A 220 3.68 0.13 12.07
C GLN A 220 3.59 -1.39 12.16
N LYS A 221 4.43 -2.07 11.38
CA LYS A 221 4.38 -3.52 11.24
C LYS A 221 4.73 -4.26 12.54
N GLU A 222 5.70 -3.76 13.30
CA GLU A 222 6.13 -4.34 14.59
C GLU A 222 5.01 -4.30 15.63
N PHE A 223 4.29 -3.17 15.74
CA PHE A 223 3.18 -2.98 16.67
C PHE A 223 2.01 -3.92 16.35
N VAL A 224 1.59 -3.98 15.09
CA VAL A 224 0.43 -4.79 14.68
C VAL A 224 0.72 -6.29 14.76
N SER A 225 1.94 -6.71 14.42
CA SER A 225 2.35 -8.14 14.43
C SER A 225 2.56 -8.74 15.82
N GLN A 226 2.52 -7.91 16.86
CA GLN A 226 2.68 -8.32 18.24
C GLN A 226 1.65 -9.37 18.68
N SER A 227 2.09 -10.32 19.50
CA SER A 227 1.29 -11.45 19.99
C SER A 227 -0.03 -11.01 20.65
N ASN A 228 0.02 -10.05 21.58
CA ASN A 228 -1.14 -9.56 22.32
C ASN A 228 -2.19 -8.93 21.37
N CYS A 229 -1.73 -8.05 20.47
CA CYS A 229 -2.56 -7.43 19.43
C CYS A 229 -3.19 -8.48 18.50
N GLN A 230 -2.40 -9.44 18.01
CA GLN A 230 -2.89 -10.50 17.13
C GLN A 230 -3.88 -11.43 17.84
N GLN A 231 -3.68 -11.73 19.12
CA GLN A 231 -4.64 -12.52 19.90
C GLN A 231 -5.97 -11.79 20.05
N PHE A 232 -5.95 -10.49 20.33
CA PHE A 232 -7.14 -9.65 20.39
C PHE A 232 -7.86 -9.55 19.04
N LEU A 233 -7.11 -9.37 17.94
CA LEU A 233 -7.68 -9.37 16.59
C LEU A 233 -8.36 -10.70 16.26
N ASN A 234 -7.79 -11.82 16.69
CA ASN A 234 -8.43 -13.13 16.54
C ASN A 234 -9.75 -13.22 17.33
N THR A 235 -9.82 -12.67 18.55
CA THR A 235 -11.07 -12.71 19.32
C THR A 235 -12.16 -11.86 18.68
N VAL A 236 -11.81 -10.69 18.12
CA VAL A 236 -12.73 -9.85 17.36
C VAL A 236 -13.16 -10.51 16.04
N TRP A 237 -12.22 -11.15 15.33
CA TRP A 237 -12.47 -11.79 14.04
C TRP A 237 -13.50 -12.93 14.13
N PHE A 238 -13.33 -13.83 15.11
CA PHE A 238 -14.27 -14.95 15.26
C PHE A 238 -15.53 -14.56 16.03
N GLY A 239 -15.49 -13.56 16.91
CA GLY A 239 -16.65 -13.07 17.66
C GLY A 239 -17.45 -14.21 18.30
N GLN A 240 -18.74 -14.31 17.94
CA GLN A 240 -19.65 -15.35 18.42
C GLN A 240 -19.29 -16.77 17.93
N MET A 241 -18.49 -16.89 16.88
CA MET A 241 -18.00 -18.15 16.29
C MET A 241 -16.66 -18.61 16.87
N SER A 242 -16.31 -18.20 18.09
CA SER A 242 -15.06 -18.57 18.76
C SER A 242 -14.82 -20.10 18.83
N GLY A 243 -15.88 -20.90 18.95
CA GLY A 243 -15.84 -22.36 18.93
C GLY A 243 -15.35 -22.96 17.59
N TYR A 244 -15.43 -22.23 16.48
CA TYR A 244 -14.95 -22.69 15.16
C TYR A 244 -13.45 -23.02 15.18
N ARG A 245 -12.64 -22.25 15.91
CA ARG A 245 -11.18 -22.43 16.00
C ARG A 245 -10.79 -23.80 16.55
N ARG A 246 -11.58 -24.33 17.50
CA ARG A 246 -11.32 -25.61 18.18
C ARG A 246 -11.76 -26.83 17.35
N LYS A 247 -12.54 -26.66 16.28
CA LYS A 247 -12.99 -27.76 15.43
C LYS A 247 -11.82 -28.38 14.65
N PRO A 248 -11.86 -29.71 14.36
CA PRO A 248 -10.90 -30.34 13.48
C PRO A 248 -11.02 -29.81 12.05
N THR A 249 -9.96 -29.90 11.26
CA THR A 249 -9.86 -29.34 9.91
C THR A 249 -10.98 -29.82 8.98
N CYS A 250 -11.35 -31.10 9.03
CA CYS A 250 -12.47 -31.62 8.22
C CYS A 250 -13.80 -30.94 8.55
N LYS A 251 -14.16 -30.82 9.83
CA LYS A 251 -15.39 -30.11 10.25
C LYS A 251 -15.33 -28.61 9.91
N LYS A 252 -14.15 -28.00 9.92
CA LYS A 252 -13.94 -26.60 9.48
C LYS A 252 -14.29 -26.45 8.00
N ILE A 253 -13.70 -27.29 7.14
CA ILE A 253 -13.95 -27.29 5.70
C ILE A 253 -15.43 -27.51 5.41
N ILE A 254 -16.07 -28.52 6.04
CA ILE A 254 -17.51 -28.78 5.86
C ILE A 254 -18.35 -27.57 6.26
N THR A 255 -18.01 -26.91 7.37
CA THR A 255 -18.75 -25.71 7.81
C THR A 255 -18.61 -24.58 6.78
N VAL A 256 -17.41 -24.32 6.28
CA VAL A 256 -17.15 -23.29 5.25
C VAL A 256 -17.88 -23.62 3.96
N LEU A 257 -17.83 -24.88 3.51
CA LEU A 257 -18.53 -25.33 2.31
C LEU A 257 -20.05 -25.18 2.45
N THR A 258 -20.60 -25.51 3.61
CA THR A 258 -22.04 -25.37 3.89
C THR A 258 -22.45 -23.89 3.83
N VAL A 259 -21.72 -23.00 4.52
CA VAL A 259 -21.98 -21.55 4.47
C VAL A 259 -21.80 -21.01 3.05
N GLY A 260 -20.79 -21.52 2.34
CA GLY A 260 -20.51 -21.21 0.95
C GLY A 260 -21.69 -21.57 0.05
N ILE A 261 -22.23 -22.78 0.10
CA ILE A 261 -23.37 -23.18 -0.75
C ILE A 261 -24.62 -22.35 -0.44
N PHE A 262 -24.89 -22.07 0.84
CA PHE A 262 -26.07 -21.31 1.26
C PHE A 262 -25.86 -19.78 1.27
N TRP A 263 -24.77 -19.26 0.70
CA TRP A 263 -24.47 -17.83 0.70
C TRP A 263 -25.59 -16.93 0.13
N PRO A 264 -26.33 -17.30 -0.94
CA PRO A 264 -27.37 -16.42 -1.50
C PRO A 264 -28.56 -16.29 -0.55
N VAL A 265 -28.97 -17.41 0.05
CA VAL A 265 -30.07 -17.47 1.03
C VAL A 265 -29.70 -16.67 2.28
N LEU A 266 -28.47 -16.84 2.79
CA LEU A 266 -27.98 -16.09 3.95
C LEU A 266 -27.96 -14.58 3.68
N SER A 267 -27.50 -14.16 2.50
CA SER A 267 -27.48 -12.75 2.10
C SER A 267 -28.89 -12.15 2.00
N LEU A 268 -29.84 -12.90 1.46
CA LEU A 268 -31.25 -12.50 1.39
C LEU A 268 -31.90 -12.41 2.77
N CYS A 269 -31.64 -13.38 3.65
CA CYS A 269 -32.12 -13.37 5.04
C CYS A 269 -31.62 -12.13 5.81
N TYR A 270 -30.36 -11.72 5.59
CA TYR A 270 -29.83 -10.50 6.19
C TYR A 270 -30.52 -9.24 5.67
N LEU A 271 -30.87 -9.20 4.38
CA LEU A 271 -31.57 -8.07 3.76
C LEU A 271 -32.99 -7.90 4.30
N ILE A 272 -33.71 -9.00 4.50
CA ILE A 272 -35.11 -9.00 4.98
C ILE A 272 -35.17 -8.75 6.51
N ALA A 273 -34.34 -9.45 7.29
CA ALA A 273 -34.42 -9.45 8.75
C ALA A 273 -33.04 -9.33 9.41
N PRO A 274 -32.41 -8.14 9.41
CA PRO A 274 -31.05 -7.95 9.93
C PRO A 274 -30.93 -8.17 11.45
N LYS A 275 -32.03 -8.04 12.21
CA LYS A 275 -32.05 -8.23 13.68
C LYS A 275 -32.21 -9.70 14.12
N SER A 276 -32.43 -10.62 13.18
CA SER A 276 -32.56 -12.06 13.46
C SER A 276 -31.28 -12.65 14.06
N GLN A 277 -31.37 -13.87 14.62
CA GLN A 277 -30.18 -14.59 15.11
C GLN A 277 -29.16 -14.82 13.98
N PHE A 278 -29.64 -15.23 12.80
CA PHE A 278 -28.80 -15.37 11.60
C PHE A 278 -28.20 -14.04 11.14
N GLY A 279 -28.95 -12.93 11.21
CA GLY A 279 -28.44 -11.60 10.88
C GLY A 279 -27.27 -11.17 11.79
N ARG A 280 -27.33 -11.48 13.09
CA ARG A 280 -26.22 -11.24 14.03
C ARG A 280 -25.00 -12.12 13.75
N ILE A 281 -25.20 -13.37 13.31
CA ILE A 281 -24.10 -14.27 12.92
C ILE A 281 -23.42 -13.74 11.65
N ILE A 282 -24.18 -13.29 10.64
CA ILE A 282 -23.64 -12.72 9.39
C ILE A 282 -22.88 -11.41 9.64
N HIS A 283 -23.28 -10.65 10.66
CA HIS A 283 -22.57 -9.45 11.09
C HIS A 283 -21.13 -9.72 11.58
N THR A 284 -20.80 -10.97 11.94
CA THR A 284 -19.43 -11.31 12.33
C THR A 284 -18.49 -11.25 11.11
N PRO A 285 -17.29 -10.67 11.27
CA PRO A 285 -16.39 -10.40 10.14
C PRO A 285 -15.89 -11.67 9.44
N PHE A 286 -15.70 -12.76 10.19
CA PHE A 286 -15.41 -14.07 9.62
C PHE A 286 -16.50 -14.57 8.66
N MET A 287 -17.78 -14.38 9.00
CA MET A 287 -18.89 -14.77 8.13
C MET A 287 -19.01 -13.84 6.91
N LYS A 288 -18.84 -12.53 7.10
CA LYS A 288 -18.76 -11.57 5.98
C LYS A 288 -17.69 -12.03 4.98
N PHE A 289 -16.49 -12.37 5.44
CA PHE A 289 -15.40 -12.86 4.60
C PHE A 289 -15.76 -14.11 3.79
N ILE A 290 -16.34 -15.14 4.43
CA ILE A 290 -16.74 -16.36 3.73
C ILE A 290 -17.82 -16.08 2.68
N ILE A 291 -18.81 -15.26 3.02
CA ILE A 291 -19.92 -14.93 2.12
C ILE A 291 -19.43 -14.13 0.91
N HIS A 292 -18.55 -13.14 1.11
CA HIS A 292 -17.90 -12.40 0.03
C HIS A 292 -17.01 -13.31 -0.85
N GLY A 293 -16.25 -14.21 -0.24
CA GLY A 293 -15.44 -15.21 -0.96
C GLY A 293 -16.29 -16.20 -1.76
N ALA A 294 -17.40 -16.68 -1.20
CA ALA A 294 -18.32 -17.60 -1.86
C ALA A 294 -19.02 -16.94 -3.06
N SER A 295 -19.47 -15.69 -2.92
CA SER A 295 -20.03 -14.93 -4.04
C SER A 295 -19.01 -14.78 -5.17
N TYR A 296 -17.76 -14.42 -4.84
CA TYR A 296 -16.72 -14.30 -5.85
C TYR A 296 -16.41 -15.62 -6.55
N PHE A 297 -16.40 -16.72 -5.80
CA PHE A 297 -16.25 -18.06 -6.39
C PHE A 297 -17.42 -18.41 -7.33
N THR A 298 -18.67 -18.06 -6.97
CA THR A 298 -19.80 -18.24 -7.88
C THR A 298 -19.74 -17.38 -9.13
N PHE A 299 -19.17 -16.17 -9.05
CA PHE A 299 -18.89 -15.36 -10.23
C PHE A 299 -17.90 -16.04 -11.18
N LEU A 300 -16.83 -16.65 -10.67
CA LEU A 300 -15.89 -17.43 -11.48
C LEU A 300 -16.54 -18.67 -12.11
N LEU A 301 -17.39 -19.38 -11.37
CA LEU A 301 -18.17 -20.49 -11.92
C LEU A 301 -19.11 -20.03 -13.05
N LEU A 302 -19.75 -18.86 -12.88
CA LEU A 302 -20.61 -18.27 -13.90
C LEU A 302 -19.81 -17.88 -15.17
N LEU A 303 -18.56 -17.42 -15.03
CA LEU A 303 -17.66 -17.15 -16.16
C LEU A 303 -17.28 -18.44 -16.92
N ASN A 304 -17.03 -19.54 -16.21
CA ASN A 304 -16.79 -20.84 -16.86
C ASN A 304 -18.03 -21.32 -17.60
N LEU A 305 -19.20 -21.20 -16.98
CA LEU A 305 -20.47 -21.57 -17.60
C LEU A 305 -20.73 -20.73 -18.86
N TYR A 306 -20.46 -19.41 -18.79
CA TYR A 306 -20.55 -18.52 -19.95
C TYR A 306 -19.65 -19.00 -21.10
N SER A 307 -18.41 -19.39 -20.79
CA SER A 307 -17.47 -19.90 -21.81
C SER A 307 -17.92 -21.22 -22.44
N LEU A 308 -18.64 -22.07 -21.67
CA LEU A 308 -19.21 -23.31 -22.18
C LEU A 308 -20.41 -23.05 -23.12
N VAL A 309 -21.34 -22.20 -22.69
CA VAL A 309 -22.59 -21.91 -23.43
C VAL A 309 -22.33 -21.09 -24.70
N TYR A 310 -21.43 -20.10 -24.63
CA TYR A 310 -21.09 -19.26 -25.80
C TYR A 310 -20.49 -20.06 -26.97
N ASN A 311 -19.88 -21.23 -26.69
CA ASN A 311 -19.20 -22.04 -27.69
C ASN A 311 -20.15 -22.87 -28.59
N GLU A 312 -21.42 -23.06 -28.22
CA GLU A 312 -22.33 -23.93 -28.97
C GLU A 312 -23.19 -23.19 -30.00
N ASP A 313 -23.79 -22.03 -29.65
CA ASP A 313 -24.98 -21.58 -30.39
C ASP A 313 -24.78 -20.46 -31.44
N LYS A 314 -23.69 -19.66 -31.41
CA LYS A 314 -23.65 -18.37 -32.17
C LYS A 314 -22.29 -17.92 -32.73
N LYS A 315 -21.45 -18.85 -33.21
CA LYS A 315 -20.12 -18.52 -33.75
C LYS A 315 -20.10 -17.54 -34.94
N ASN A 316 -21.20 -17.46 -35.71
CA ASN A 316 -21.25 -16.74 -37.00
C ASN A 316 -22.17 -15.51 -36.98
N THR A 317 -22.63 -15.04 -35.82
CA THR A 317 -23.48 -13.84 -35.74
C THR A 317 -22.64 -12.61 -35.38
N MET A 318 -22.66 -11.58 -36.22
CA MET A 318 -22.02 -10.30 -35.89
C MET A 318 -22.89 -9.58 -34.83
N GLY A 319 -22.43 -9.52 -33.59
CA GLY A 319 -23.13 -8.83 -32.50
C GLY A 319 -24.32 -9.61 -31.90
N PRO A 320 -24.11 -10.81 -31.31
CA PRO A 320 -25.18 -11.59 -30.71
C PRO A 320 -25.92 -10.78 -29.63
N ALA A 321 -27.24 -10.95 -29.56
CA ALA A 321 -28.05 -10.37 -28.50
C ALA A 321 -27.60 -10.88 -27.13
N LEU A 322 -27.64 -9.99 -26.12
CA LEU A 322 -27.27 -10.33 -24.74
C LEU A 322 -28.16 -11.46 -24.22
N GLU A 323 -27.53 -12.50 -23.69
CA GLU A 323 -28.23 -13.65 -23.14
C GLU A 323 -28.52 -13.46 -21.64
N ARG A 324 -29.36 -14.35 -21.09
CA ARG A 324 -29.66 -14.37 -19.66
C ARG A 324 -28.40 -14.43 -18.80
N ILE A 325 -27.35 -15.13 -19.26
CA ILE A 325 -26.06 -15.22 -18.57
C ILE A 325 -25.31 -13.88 -18.61
N ASP A 326 -25.35 -13.13 -19.72
CA ASP A 326 -24.73 -11.80 -19.80
C ASP A 326 -25.36 -10.84 -18.79
N TYR A 327 -26.69 -10.83 -18.68
CA TYR A 327 -27.38 -9.99 -17.69
C TYR A 327 -27.01 -10.34 -16.25
N LEU A 328 -26.85 -11.64 -15.95
CA LEU A 328 -26.35 -12.08 -14.64
C LEU A 328 -24.92 -11.56 -14.43
N LEU A 329 -24.00 -11.78 -15.37
CA LEU A 329 -22.62 -11.29 -15.25
C LEU A 329 -22.55 -9.77 -15.04
N ILE A 330 -23.31 -9.00 -15.82
CA ILE A 330 -23.41 -7.55 -15.69
C ILE A 330 -23.86 -7.16 -14.27
N LEU A 331 -24.83 -7.86 -13.69
CA LEU A 331 -25.28 -7.61 -12.33
C LEU A 331 -24.15 -7.79 -11.30
N TRP A 332 -23.32 -8.83 -11.43
CA TRP A 332 -22.15 -9.00 -10.57
C TRP A 332 -21.10 -7.91 -10.79
N ILE A 333 -20.82 -7.54 -12.04
CA ILE A 333 -19.83 -6.52 -12.40
C ILE A 333 -20.25 -5.15 -11.84
N ILE A 334 -21.51 -4.75 -12.00
CA ILE A 334 -22.03 -3.51 -11.41
C ILE A 334 -21.88 -3.56 -9.87
N GLY A 335 -22.14 -4.70 -9.24
CA GLY A 335 -21.98 -4.87 -7.80
C GLY A 335 -20.52 -4.72 -7.34
N MET A 336 -19.56 -5.23 -8.13
CA MET A 336 -18.12 -5.06 -7.88
C MET A 336 -17.68 -3.61 -8.10
N ILE A 337 -18.08 -2.98 -9.20
CA ILE A 337 -17.78 -1.56 -9.50
C ILE A 337 -18.34 -0.66 -8.40
N TRP A 338 -19.58 -0.89 -7.95
CA TRP A 338 -20.18 -0.12 -6.87
C TRP A 338 -19.43 -0.27 -5.54
N SER A 339 -18.92 -1.47 -5.25
CA SER A 339 -18.07 -1.72 -4.09
C SER A 339 -16.75 -0.95 -4.17
N ASP A 340 -16.11 -0.94 -5.33
CA ASP A 340 -14.85 -0.23 -5.55
C ASP A 340 -15.06 1.30 -5.49
N ILE A 341 -16.14 1.83 -6.06
CA ILE A 341 -16.49 3.26 -5.98
C ILE A 341 -16.71 3.69 -4.53
N LYS A 342 -17.47 2.91 -3.74
CA LYS A 342 -17.66 3.20 -2.30
C LYS A 342 -16.32 3.25 -1.59
N ARG A 343 -15.44 2.30 -1.88
CA ARG A 343 -14.13 2.21 -1.23
C ARG A 343 -13.24 3.39 -1.60
N LEU A 344 -13.19 3.75 -2.88
CA LEU A 344 -12.48 4.93 -3.38
C LEU A 344 -13.00 6.22 -2.71
N TRP A 345 -14.31 6.33 -2.50
CA TRP A 345 -14.92 7.51 -1.87
C TRP A 345 -14.60 7.64 -0.37
N TYR A 346 -14.48 6.53 0.36
CA TYR A 346 -14.18 6.53 1.80
C TYR A 346 -12.69 6.56 2.13
N GLU A 347 -11.84 5.84 1.38
CA GLU A 347 -10.40 5.75 1.63
C GLU A 347 -9.64 6.90 0.95
N GLY A 348 -10.15 7.44 -0.16
CA GLY A 348 -9.43 8.40 -1.01
C GLY A 348 -8.63 7.72 -2.12
N LEU A 349 -8.16 8.50 -3.10
CA LEU A 349 -7.50 7.97 -4.30
C LEU A 349 -6.10 7.41 -4.02
N GLU A 350 -5.30 8.11 -3.21
CA GLU A 350 -3.91 7.74 -2.93
C GLU A 350 -3.83 6.40 -2.17
N ASP A 351 -4.53 6.30 -1.04
CA ASP A 351 -4.62 5.07 -0.24
C ASP A 351 -5.24 3.90 -1.04
N PHE A 352 -6.18 4.19 -1.95
CA PHE A 352 -6.76 3.18 -2.81
C PHE A 352 -5.75 2.61 -3.81
N LEU A 353 -4.93 3.46 -4.44
CA LEU A 353 -3.95 3.06 -5.44
C LEU A 353 -2.70 2.45 -4.82
N GLU A 354 -2.36 2.72 -3.57
CA GLU A 354 -1.20 2.08 -2.91
C GLU A 354 -1.38 0.55 -2.76
N GLU A 355 -2.62 0.08 -2.64
CA GLU A 355 -2.94 -1.33 -2.44
C GLU A 355 -3.04 -2.12 -3.76
N SER A 356 -2.12 -3.06 -4.00
CA SER A 356 -2.07 -3.87 -5.23
C SER A 356 -3.35 -4.66 -5.53
N ARG A 357 -4.06 -5.12 -4.50
CA ARG A 357 -5.38 -5.78 -4.64
C ARG A 357 -6.42 -4.85 -5.28
N ASN A 358 -6.38 -3.57 -4.93
CA ASN A 358 -7.31 -2.57 -5.45
C ASN A 358 -6.96 -2.22 -6.89
N GLN A 359 -5.67 -2.06 -7.19
CA GLN A 359 -5.19 -1.86 -8.56
C GLN A 359 -5.66 -2.99 -9.49
N LEU A 360 -5.48 -4.27 -9.11
CA LEU A 360 -5.95 -5.40 -9.90
C LEU A 360 -7.47 -5.36 -10.10
N SER A 361 -8.23 -5.07 -9.03
CA SER A 361 -9.69 -5.02 -9.09
C SER A 361 -10.18 -3.91 -10.02
N PHE A 362 -9.54 -2.73 -9.97
CA PHE A 362 -9.84 -1.60 -10.85
C PHE A 362 -9.58 -1.92 -12.33
N VAL A 363 -8.41 -2.49 -12.64
CA VAL A 363 -8.06 -2.90 -14.03
C VAL A 363 -9.00 -3.98 -14.53
N MET A 364 -9.29 -4.99 -13.71
CA MET A 364 -10.22 -6.06 -14.07
C MET A 364 -11.64 -5.51 -14.35
N ASN A 365 -12.15 -4.64 -13.48
CA ASN A 365 -13.49 -4.06 -13.62
C ASN A 365 -13.59 -3.12 -14.84
N SER A 366 -12.54 -2.36 -15.15
CA SER A 366 -12.52 -1.48 -16.34
C SER A 366 -12.51 -2.29 -17.64
N LEU A 367 -11.79 -3.41 -17.70
CA LEU A 367 -11.79 -4.33 -18.84
C LEU A 367 -13.15 -5.00 -19.05
N TYR A 368 -13.82 -5.43 -17.97
CA TYR A 368 -15.18 -5.96 -18.06
C TYR A 368 -16.16 -4.89 -18.55
N LEU A 369 -16.07 -3.66 -18.03
CA LEU A 369 -16.93 -2.56 -18.48
C LEU A 369 -16.73 -2.26 -19.97
N ALA A 370 -15.48 -2.20 -20.43
CA ALA A 370 -15.15 -2.00 -21.85
C ALA A 370 -15.69 -3.13 -22.73
N THR A 371 -15.58 -4.39 -22.28
CA THR A 371 -16.11 -5.56 -22.99
C THR A 371 -17.62 -5.45 -23.23
N PHE A 372 -18.40 -5.19 -22.18
CA PHE A 372 -19.85 -5.10 -22.32
C PHE A 372 -20.29 -3.85 -23.09
N ALA A 373 -19.57 -2.73 -22.95
CA ALA A 373 -19.82 -1.55 -23.77
C ALA A 373 -19.62 -1.85 -25.28
N LEU A 374 -18.53 -2.53 -25.64
CA LEU A 374 -18.26 -2.94 -27.02
C LEU A 374 -19.29 -3.95 -27.55
N LYS A 375 -19.75 -4.90 -26.72
CA LYS A 375 -20.83 -5.82 -27.08
C LYS A 375 -22.14 -5.09 -27.39
N VAL A 376 -22.51 -4.09 -26.57
CA VAL A 376 -23.72 -3.26 -26.81
C VAL A 376 -23.58 -2.46 -28.10
N VAL A 377 -22.41 -1.86 -28.34
CA VAL A 377 -22.12 -1.13 -29.59
C VAL A 377 -22.19 -2.08 -30.80
N ALA A 378 -21.63 -3.28 -30.69
CA ALA A 378 -21.67 -4.28 -31.76
C ALA A 378 -23.11 -4.69 -32.09
N HIS A 379 -23.92 -4.96 -31.05
CA HIS A 379 -25.31 -5.35 -31.21
C HIS A 379 -26.18 -4.26 -31.86
N ASN A 380 -25.91 -2.98 -31.57
CA ASN A 380 -26.69 -1.86 -32.14
C ASN A 380 -26.30 -1.52 -33.58
N LYS A 381 -25.06 -1.81 -34.00
CA LYS A 381 -24.51 -1.37 -35.29
C LYS A 381 -24.50 -2.48 -36.34
N PHE A 382 -24.33 -3.73 -35.91
CA PHE A 382 -24.20 -4.88 -36.81
C PHE A 382 -25.34 -5.85 -36.54
N HIS A 383 -26.15 -6.08 -37.57
CA HIS A 383 -27.27 -7.03 -37.53
C HIS A 383 -27.13 -8.15 -38.58
N ASP A 384 -26.05 -8.12 -39.37
CA ASP A 384 -25.85 -9.01 -40.51
C ASP A 384 -25.22 -10.35 -40.08
N PHE A 385 -25.58 -11.40 -40.81
CA PHE A 385 -24.98 -12.72 -40.68
C PHE A 385 -23.83 -12.85 -41.67
N ALA A 386 -22.63 -13.06 -41.16
CA ALA A 386 -21.44 -13.30 -41.97
C ALA A 386 -20.49 -14.22 -41.23
N ASP A 387 -19.84 -15.11 -41.96
CA ASP A 387 -18.90 -16.06 -41.37
C ASP A 387 -17.72 -15.32 -40.74
N ARG A 388 -17.26 -15.82 -39.58
CA ARG A 388 -16.22 -15.18 -38.75
C ARG A 388 -14.90 -14.92 -39.49
N LYS A 389 -14.65 -15.64 -40.59
CA LYS A 389 -13.45 -15.49 -41.41
C LYS A 389 -13.43 -14.18 -42.20
N ASP A 390 -14.60 -13.64 -42.51
CA ASP A 390 -14.75 -12.44 -43.35
C ASP A 390 -14.85 -11.16 -42.50
N TRP A 391 -14.69 -11.29 -41.19
CA TRP A 391 -14.77 -10.17 -40.26
C TRP A 391 -13.49 -9.33 -40.34
N ASP A 392 -13.64 -8.01 -40.27
CA ASP A 392 -12.50 -7.11 -40.15
C ASP A 392 -11.71 -7.41 -38.86
N ALA A 393 -10.38 -7.26 -38.91
CA ALA A 393 -9.48 -7.59 -37.80
C ALA A 393 -9.79 -6.79 -36.53
N PHE A 394 -10.31 -5.57 -36.68
CA PHE A 394 -10.68 -4.67 -35.57
C PHE A 394 -12.18 -4.66 -35.27
N HIS A 395 -12.91 -5.69 -35.70
CA HIS A 395 -14.35 -5.79 -35.43
C HIS A 395 -14.63 -5.71 -33.91
N PRO A 396 -15.58 -4.86 -33.45
CA PRO A 396 -15.81 -4.62 -32.02
C PRO A 396 -16.08 -5.87 -31.19
N THR A 397 -16.74 -6.88 -31.78
CA THR A 397 -16.97 -8.18 -31.12
C THR A 397 -15.66 -8.94 -30.86
N LEU A 398 -14.70 -8.92 -31.79
CA LEU A 398 -13.41 -9.59 -31.62
C LEU A 398 -12.56 -8.90 -30.54
N VAL A 399 -12.57 -7.56 -30.54
CA VAL A 399 -11.91 -6.77 -29.50
C VAL A 399 -12.55 -7.05 -28.14
N ALA A 400 -13.88 -7.11 -28.06
CA ALA A 400 -14.59 -7.46 -26.83
C ALA A 400 -14.23 -8.87 -26.33
N GLU A 401 -14.17 -9.87 -27.20
CA GLU A 401 -13.76 -11.24 -26.85
C GLU A 401 -12.32 -11.27 -26.31
N GLY A 402 -11.39 -10.53 -26.92
CA GLY A 402 -10.01 -10.42 -26.46
C GLY A 402 -9.89 -9.77 -25.08
N LEU A 403 -10.58 -8.64 -24.87
CA LEU A 403 -10.62 -7.96 -23.57
C LEU A 403 -11.30 -8.83 -22.49
N PHE A 404 -12.35 -9.57 -22.85
CA PHE A 404 -13.03 -10.50 -21.97
C PHE A 404 -12.12 -11.64 -21.51
N ALA A 405 -11.37 -12.24 -22.44
CA ALA A 405 -10.42 -13.31 -22.12
C ALA A 405 -9.32 -12.81 -21.16
N PHE A 406 -8.80 -11.61 -21.40
CA PHE A 406 -7.81 -11.00 -20.52
C PHE A 406 -8.39 -10.69 -19.12
N ALA A 407 -9.61 -10.14 -19.06
CA ALA A 407 -10.32 -9.88 -17.80
C ALA A 407 -10.58 -11.18 -17.00
N ASN A 408 -10.92 -12.28 -17.69
CA ASN A 408 -11.12 -13.59 -17.08
C ASN A 408 -9.83 -14.09 -16.40
N VAL A 409 -8.68 -13.97 -17.06
CA VAL A 409 -7.39 -14.34 -16.45
C VAL A 409 -7.13 -13.52 -15.19
N LEU A 410 -7.29 -12.18 -15.25
CA LEU A 410 -7.10 -11.33 -14.07
C LEU A 410 -8.08 -11.66 -12.93
N SER A 411 -9.31 -12.09 -13.25
CA SER A 411 -10.27 -12.52 -12.24
C SER A 411 -9.82 -13.80 -11.50
N TYR A 412 -9.23 -14.77 -12.19
CA TYR A 412 -8.64 -15.91 -11.50
C TYR A 412 -7.42 -15.52 -10.67
N LEU A 413 -6.55 -14.64 -11.19
CA LEU A 413 -5.38 -14.16 -10.44
C LEU A 413 -5.78 -13.45 -9.14
N ARG A 414 -6.98 -12.84 -9.06
CA ARG A 414 -7.48 -12.24 -7.83
C ARG A 414 -7.64 -13.25 -6.68
N LEU A 415 -7.85 -14.53 -6.96
CA LEU A 415 -7.92 -15.56 -5.91
C LEU A 415 -6.61 -15.71 -5.12
N PHE A 416 -5.46 -15.37 -5.71
CA PHE A 416 -4.19 -15.38 -4.98
C PHE A 416 -4.23 -14.47 -3.76
N PHE A 417 -4.97 -13.35 -3.78
CA PHE A 417 -5.08 -12.48 -2.61
C PHE A 417 -5.82 -13.13 -1.44
N MET A 418 -6.64 -14.16 -1.67
CA MET A 418 -7.30 -14.90 -0.59
C MET A 418 -6.33 -15.81 0.18
N TYR A 419 -5.18 -16.17 -0.43
CA TYR A 419 -4.16 -16.98 0.23
C TYR A 419 -3.55 -16.30 1.46
N THR A 420 -3.58 -14.97 1.53
CA THR A 420 -3.18 -14.17 2.71
C THR A 420 -3.86 -14.62 4.01
N THR A 421 -5.06 -15.20 3.94
CA THR A 421 -5.78 -15.69 5.13
C THR A 421 -5.22 -16.99 5.69
N SER A 422 -4.52 -17.78 4.87
CA SER A 422 -3.90 -19.03 5.29
C SER A 422 -2.59 -18.76 6.02
N SER A 423 -2.34 -19.50 7.10
CA SER A 423 -1.06 -19.44 7.83
C SER A 423 0.10 -20.11 7.11
N ILE A 424 -0.18 -20.93 6.09
CA ILE A 424 0.84 -21.66 5.34
C ILE A 424 1.13 -20.93 4.02
N LEU A 425 0.08 -20.58 3.26
CA LEU A 425 0.23 -19.96 1.94
C LEU A 425 0.41 -18.43 2.01
N GLY A 426 -0.04 -17.79 3.09
CA GLY A 426 0.01 -16.34 3.25
C GLY A 426 1.43 -15.76 3.23
N PRO A 427 2.37 -16.23 4.07
CA PRO A 427 3.76 -15.76 4.06
C PRO A 427 4.43 -15.91 2.70
N LEU A 428 4.23 -17.06 2.03
CA LEU A 428 4.75 -17.34 0.69
C LEU A 428 4.20 -16.38 -0.38
N GLN A 429 2.91 -16.04 -0.30
CA GLN A 429 2.30 -15.11 -1.24
C GLN A 429 2.82 -13.68 -1.05
N ILE A 430 2.99 -13.23 0.20
CA ILE A 430 3.49 -11.88 0.50
C ILE A 430 4.95 -11.74 0.08
N SER A 431 5.79 -12.75 0.33
CA SER A 431 7.18 -12.73 -0.12
C SER A 431 7.29 -12.70 -1.64
N MET A 432 6.45 -13.48 -2.35
CA MET A 432 6.36 -13.42 -3.82
C MET A 432 6.00 -12.01 -4.33
N GLY A 433 5.03 -11.34 -3.72
CA GLY A 433 4.64 -9.98 -4.10
C GLY A 433 5.76 -8.94 -3.94
N GLN A 434 6.56 -9.07 -2.88
CA GLN A 434 7.71 -8.18 -2.65
C GLN A 434 8.86 -8.47 -3.64
N MET A 435 9.14 -9.74 -3.93
CA MET A 435 10.14 -10.12 -4.94
C MET A 435 9.80 -9.59 -6.34
N LEU A 436 8.51 -9.47 -6.69
CA LEU A 436 8.08 -8.90 -7.97
C LEU A 436 8.48 -7.42 -8.13
N GLN A 437 8.59 -6.65 -7.05
CA GLN A 437 9.05 -5.26 -7.12
C GLN A 437 10.54 -5.18 -7.50
N ASP A 438 11.36 -6.07 -6.96
CA ASP A 438 12.77 -6.19 -7.34
C ASP A 438 12.94 -6.74 -8.76
N PHE A 439 12.08 -7.68 -9.17
CA PHE A 439 12.00 -8.17 -10.55
C PHE A 439 11.71 -7.02 -11.54
N GLY A 440 10.84 -6.08 -11.18
CA GLY A 440 10.52 -4.91 -12.02
C GLY A 440 11.75 -4.04 -12.35
N LYS A 441 12.66 -3.83 -11.39
CA LYS A 441 13.92 -3.08 -11.62
C LYS A 441 14.80 -3.80 -12.64
N PHE A 442 14.87 -5.14 -12.55
CA PHE A 442 15.61 -5.97 -13.50
C PHE A 442 14.95 -5.99 -14.89
N LEU A 443 13.62 -6.06 -14.95
CA LEU A 443 12.86 -5.99 -16.20
C LEU A 443 13.20 -4.73 -17.01
N GLY A 444 13.43 -3.60 -16.34
CA GLY A 444 13.89 -2.36 -17.00
C GLY A 444 15.24 -2.53 -17.71
N MET A 445 16.23 -3.17 -17.06
CA MET A 445 17.52 -3.47 -17.69
C MET A 445 17.36 -4.43 -18.87
N PHE A 446 16.50 -5.44 -18.73
CA PHE A 446 16.19 -6.38 -19.79
C PHE A 446 15.53 -5.69 -21.01
N LEU A 447 14.56 -4.80 -20.80
CA LEU A 447 13.89 -4.07 -21.89
C LEU A 447 14.86 -3.16 -22.65
N LEU A 448 15.84 -2.55 -21.98
CA LEU A 448 16.89 -1.77 -22.64
C LEU A 448 17.70 -2.62 -23.62
N VAL A 449 18.11 -3.81 -23.18
CA VAL A 449 18.81 -4.78 -24.03
C VAL A 449 17.89 -5.24 -25.16
N LEU A 450 16.64 -5.60 -24.88
CA LEU A 450 15.69 -6.03 -25.92
C LEU A 450 15.54 -4.96 -27.02
N PHE A 451 15.37 -3.69 -26.66
CA PHE A 451 15.21 -2.61 -27.64
C PHE A 451 16.49 -2.33 -28.44
N SER A 452 17.67 -2.37 -27.83
CA SER A 452 18.92 -2.13 -28.57
C SER A 452 19.16 -3.19 -29.64
N PHE A 453 18.96 -4.47 -29.31
CA PHE A 453 19.06 -5.57 -30.27
C PHE A 453 17.92 -5.56 -31.29
N THR A 454 16.70 -5.16 -30.91
CA THR A 454 15.57 -5.00 -31.85
C THR A 454 15.90 -3.97 -32.92
N ILE A 455 16.42 -2.81 -32.54
CA ILE A 455 16.79 -1.74 -33.48
C ILE A 455 17.91 -2.23 -34.40
N GLY A 456 18.93 -2.91 -33.86
CA GLY A 456 20.04 -3.47 -34.64
C GLY A 456 19.60 -4.49 -35.70
N LEU A 457 18.72 -5.42 -35.33
CA LEU A 457 18.18 -6.42 -36.27
C LEU A 457 17.22 -5.80 -37.28
N THR A 458 16.35 -4.88 -36.85
CA THR A 458 15.43 -4.20 -37.76
C THR A 458 16.23 -3.44 -38.81
N GLN A 459 17.25 -2.65 -38.45
CA GLN A 459 18.11 -1.95 -39.42
C GLN A 459 18.85 -2.89 -40.38
N LEU A 460 19.23 -4.09 -39.94
CA LEU A 460 19.92 -5.07 -40.77
C LEU A 460 18.98 -5.70 -41.81
N TYR A 461 17.71 -5.93 -41.48
CA TYR A 461 16.75 -6.64 -42.35
C TYR A 461 15.71 -5.71 -43.02
N ASP A 462 15.65 -4.43 -42.66
CA ASP A 462 14.72 -3.42 -43.22
C ASP A 462 14.88 -3.26 -44.74
N LYS A 463 16.13 -3.22 -45.25
CA LYS A 463 16.43 -2.90 -46.66
C LYS A 463 16.27 -4.07 -47.64
N GLY A 464 16.17 -5.30 -47.15
CA GLY A 464 16.09 -6.52 -47.98
C GLY A 464 14.67 -6.97 -48.31
N TYR A 465 13.65 -6.29 -47.77
CA TYR A 465 12.26 -6.70 -47.95
C TYR A 465 11.73 -6.26 -49.32
N THR A 466 11.54 -7.24 -50.21
CA THR A 466 10.69 -7.10 -51.38
C THR A 466 9.40 -7.85 -51.09
N PRO A 467 8.21 -7.24 -51.27
CA PRO A 467 6.95 -7.96 -51.11
C PRO A 467 6.84 -8.99 -52.24
N LYS A 468 7.44 -10.16 -52.06
CA LYS A 468 7.20 -11.31 -52.94
C LYS A 468 5.78 -11.81 -52.66
N GLU A 469 5.10 -12.12 -53.76
CA GLU A 469 3.69 -12.50 -53.90
C GLU A 469 3.02 -13.04 -52.62
N GLN A 470 1.90 -12.40 -52.30
CA GLN A 470 0.79 -12.79 -51.44
C GLN A 470 0.93 -14.18 -50.80
N LYS A 471 1.65 -14.25 -49.68
CA LYS A 471 1.60 -15.41 -48.77
C LYS A 471 0.45 -15.22 -47.80
N ASP A 472 -0.32 -16.29 -47.59
CA ASP A 472 -1.49 -16.29 -46.69
C ASP A 472 -1.15 -16.04 -45.20
N CYS A 473 0.13 -16.11 -44.83
CA CYS A 473 0.59 -15.88 -43.46
C CYS A 473 1.96 -15.17 -43.46
N VAL A 474 2.09 -14.11 -42.65
CA VAL A 474 3.33 -13.35 -42.45
C VAL A 474 3.62 -13.26 -40.94
N GLY A 475 4.85 -13.62 -40.53
CA GLY A 475 5.34 -13.47 -39.17
C GLY A 475 5.80 -14.76 -38.49
N ILE A 476 6.15 -14.66 -37.20
CA ILE A 476 6.71 -15.78 -36.40
C ILE A 476 5.74 -16.93 -36.16
N PHE A 477 4.44 -16.69 -36.26
CA PHE A 477 3.40 -17.68 -35.93
C PHE A 477 3.00 -18.56 -37.13
N CYS A 478 3.62 -18.36 -38.30
CA CYS A 478 3.39 -19.18 -39.49
C CYS A 478 4.19 -20.49 -39.41
N GLU A 479 3.62 -21.56 -39.96
CA GLU A 479 4.27 -22.88 -40.04
C GLU A 479 5.61 -22.81 -40.80
N GLN A 480 5.65 -22.03 -41.88
CA GLN A 480 6.89 -21.65 -42.55
C GLN A 480 7.31 -20.24 -42.14
N GLN A 481 8.26 -20.15 -41.23
CA GLN A 481 8.84 -18.87 -40.84
C GLN A 481 9.79 -18.35 -41.94
N SER A 482 9.55 -17.14 -42.45
CA SER A 482 10.37 -16.48 -43.48
C SER A 482 11.17 -15.29 -42.92
N ASN A 483 12.20 -14.88 -43.67
CA ASN A 483 13.07 -13.70 -43.43
C ASN A 483 12.29 -12.40 -43.17
N ASP A 484 11.01 -12.36 -43.52
CA ASP A 484 10.08 -11.22 -43.35
C ASP A 484 9.78 -10.90 -41.88
N THR A 485 10.18 -11.77 -40.95
CA THR A 485 9.96 -11.60 -39.51
C THR A 485 10.66 -10.36 -38.93
N PHE A 486 11.84 -10.01 -39.44
CA PHE A 486 12.69 -8.95 -38.87
C PHE A 486 12.56 -7.58 -39.53
N HIS A 487 11.68 -7.44 -40.53
CA HIS A 487 11.48 -6.18 -41.25
C HIS A 487 10.74 -5.13 -40.39
N SER A 488 9.80 -5.55 -39.55
CA SER A 488 9.04 -4.63 -38.69
C SER A 488 9.63 -4.58 -37.28
N PHE A 489 9.77 -3.39 -36.70
CA PHE A 489 10.18 -3.21 -35.31
C PHE A 489 9.33 -4.03 -34.31
N ILE A 490 8.01 -4.05 -34.50
CA ILE A 490 7.09 -4.80 -33.63
C ILE A 490 7.27 -6.31 -33.84
N GLY A 491 7.42 -6.75 -35.09
CA GLY A 491 7.70 -8.15 -35.43
C GLY A 491 9.01 -8.65 -34.81
N THR A 492 10.08 -7.86 -34.92
CA THR A 492 11.40 -8.14 -34.32
C THR A 492 11.33 -8.18 -32.80
N CYS A 493 10.62 -7.24 -32.16
CA CYS A 493 10.39 -7.25 -30.71
C CYS A 493 9.72 -8.57 -30.26
N PHE A 494 8.65 -8.99 -30.94
CA PHE A 494 7.97 -10.24 -30.64
C PHE A 494 8.86 -11.46 -30.87
N ALA A 495 9.62 -11.48 -31.97
CA ALA A 495 10.54 -12.57 -32.28
C ALA A 495 11.60 -12.74 -31.17
N LEU A 496 12.29 -11.66 -30.80
CA LEU A 496 13.31 -11.68 -29.74
C LEU A 496 12.73 -12.07 -28.38
N PHE A 497 11.51 -11.60 -28.05
CA PHE A 497 10.84 -12.00 -26.81
C PHE A 497 10.60 -13.52 -26.74
N TRP A 498 10.07 -14.12 -27.81
CA TRP A 498 9.82 -15.56 -27.85
C TRP A 498 11.11 -16.41 -27.95
N TYR A 499 12.22 -15.83 -28.42
CA TYR A 499 13.53 -16.49 -28.46
C TYR A 499 14.05 -16.84 -27.06
N ILE A 500 13.71 -16.06 -26.03
CA ILE A 500 14.12 -16.32 -24.64
C ILE A 500 13.57 -17.65 -24.12
N PHE A 501 12.32 -17.97 -24.49
CA PHE A 501 11.65 -19.19 -24.05
C PHE A 501 12.01 -20.42 -24.89
N SER A 502 12.98 -20.28 -25.81
CA SER A 502 13.43 -21.34 -26.70
C SER A 502 12.32 -21.93 -27.58
N LEU A 503 11.17 -21.23 -27.73
CA LEU A 503 10.05 -21.63 -28.58
C LEU A 503 10.30 -21.35 -30.06
N ALA A 504 11.28 -20.49 -30.36
CA ALA A 504 11.84 -20.43 -31.69
C ALA A 504 12.98 -21.43 -31.79
N HIS A 505 12.77 -22.49 -32.58
CA HIS A 505 13.85 -23.34 -33.01
C HIS A 505 14.97 -22.47 -33.58
N VAL A 506 16.10 -22.41 -32.87
CA VAL A 506 17.40 -21.85 -33.29
C VAL A 506 17.85 -22.41 -34.66
N ALA A 507 17.15 -23.41 -35.20
CA ALA A 507 17.51 -24.17 -36.37
C ALA A 507 17.14 -23.56 -37.74
N ILE A 508 16.25 -22.55 -37.87
CA ILE A 508 15.66 -22.25 -39.19
C ILE A 508 16.11 -20.92 -39.84
N PHE A 509 16.61 -19.92 -39.08
CA PHE A 509 16.86 -18.59 -39.66
C PHE A 509 18.28 -18.27 -40.13
N VAL A 510 19.30 -19.01 -39.69
CA VAL A 510 20.70 -18.71 -40.05
C VAL A 510 21.17 -19.44 -41.31
N THR A 511 20.39 -20.39 -41.84
CA THR A 511 20.87 -21.36 -42.84
C THR A 511 20.20 -21.30 -44.20
N ARG A 512 19.27 -20.37 -44.48
CA ARG A 512 18.85 -20.13 -45.88
C ARG A 512 19.82 -19.17 -46.55
N PHE A 513 20.99 -19.70 -46.90
CA PHE A 513 21.95 -19.05 -47.78
C PHE A 513 21.30 -18.81 -49.14
N SER A 514 20.89 -17.57 -49.41
CA SER A 514 20.79 -17.11 -50.78
C SER A 514 22.18 -16.59 -51.16
N TYR A 515 22.76 -17.12 -52.25
CA TYR A 515 24.16 -16.93 -52.68
C TYR A 515 24.62 -15.46 -52.88
N GLY A 516 23.76 -14.46 -52.65
CA GLY A 516 24.07 -13.03 -52.74
C GLY A 516 24.19 -12.26 -51.42
N GLU A 517 23.78 -12.83 -50.28
CA GLU A 517 23.63 -12.10 -48.99
C GLU A 517 24.36 -12.78 -47.81
N GLU A 518 25.48 -13.46 -48.08
CA GLU A 518 26.23 -14.22 -47.06
C GLU A 518 26.66 -13.35 -45.86
N LEU A 519 27.12 -12.12 -46.11
CA LEU A 519 27.59 -11.22 -45.05
C LEU A 519 26.44 -10.74 -44.15
N GLN A 520 25.27 -10.44 -44.72
CA GLN A 520 24.10 -9.99 -43.96
C GLN A 520 23.55 -11.12 -43.08
N SER A 521 23.46 -12.34 -43.62
CA SER A 521 23.04 -13.53 -42.87
C SER A 521 24.02 -13.85 -41.73
N PHE A 522 25.33 -13.77 -42.01
CA PHE A 522 26.36 -13.99 -40.99
C PHE A 522 26.28 -12.94 -39.87
N VAL A 523 26.17 -11.65 -40.19
CA VAL A 523 26.05 -10.58 -39.20
C VAL A 523 24.78 -10.75 -38.36
N GLY A 524 23.65 -11.10 -38.99
CA GLY A 524 22.40 -11.37 -38.28
C GLY A 524 22.50 -12.54 -37.32
N ALA A 525 23.15 -13.63 -37.73
CA ALA A 525 23.43 -14.79 -36.89
C ALA A 525 24.31 -14.43 -35.68
N VAL A 526 25.33 -13.58 -35.87
CA VAL A 526 26.19 -13.10 -34.78
C VAL A 526 25.41 -12.21 -33.81
N ILE A 527 24.55 -11.32 -34.30
CA ILE A 527 23.72 -10.45 -33.43
C ILE A 527 22.71 -11.28 -32.62
N VAL A 528 22.04 -12.26 -33.23
CA VAL A 528 21.13 -13.15 -32.51
C VAL A 528 21.88 -14.08 -31.54
N GLY A 529 23.05 -14.58 -31.93
CA GLY A 529 23.91 -15.40 -31.07
C GLY A 529 24.39 -14.65 -29.83
N THR A 530 24.87 -13.41 -30.02
CA THR A 530 25.26 -12.53 -28.91
C THR A 530 24.08 -12.15 -28.04
N TYR A 531 22.90 -11.87 -28.61
CA TYR A 531 21.66 -11.67 -27.86
C TYR A 531 21.35 -12.85 -26.94
N ASN A 532 21.40 -14.09 -27.45
CA ASN A 532 21.14 -15.29 -26.65
C ASN A 532 22.16 -15.46 -25.51
N VAL A 533 23.45 -15.21 -25.76
CA VAL A 533 24.46 -15.26 -24.69
C VAL A 533 24.18 -14.21 -23.62
N VAL A 534 23.89 -12.96 -24.01
CA VAL A 534 23.62 -11.88 -23.05
C VAL A 534 22.32 -12.12 -22.28
N VAL A 535 21.23 -12.47 -22.95
CA VAL A 535 19.91 -12.58 -22.32
C VAL A 535 19.72 -13.92 -21.60
N VAL A 536 19.94 -15.04 -22.31
CA VAL A 536 19.65 -16.38 -21.78
C VAL A 536 20.72 -16.83 -20.80
N ILE A 537 22.01 -16.54 -21.06
CA ILE A 537 23.07 -16.96 -20.15
C ILE A 537 23.30 -15.92 -19.07
N VAL A 538 23.68 -14.70 -19.42
CA VAL A 538 24.12 -13.70 -18.43
C VAL A 538 22.92 -13.16 -17.62
N LEU A 539 21.94 -12.55 -18.28
CA LEU A 539 20.81 -11.89 -17.61
C LEU A 539 19.95 -12.89 -16.83
N THR A 540 19.63 -14.06 -17.38
CA THR A 540 18.83 -15.07 -16.65
C THR A 540 19.55 -15.59 -15.40
N LYS A 541 20.88 -15.81 -15.45
CA LYS A 541 21.65 -16.23 -14.26
C LYS A 541 21.73 -15.14 -13.21
N LEU A 542 21.92 -13.88 -13.63
CA LEU A 542 21.88 -12.74 -12.72
C LEU A 542 20.50 -12.58 -12.08
N LEU A 543 19.42 -12.77 -12.84
CA LEU A 543 18.06 -12.72 -12.32
C LEU A 543 17.84 -13.76 -11.22
N VAL A 544 18.22 -15.02 -11.46
CA VAL A 544 18.11 -16.09 -10.46
C VAL A 544 18.90 -15.75 -9.19
N ALA A 545 20.13 -15.24 -9.34
CA ALA A 545 20.96 -14.83 -8.20
C ALA A 545 20.33 -13.68 -7.39
N MET A 546 19.78 -12.66 -8.07
CA MET A 546 19.12 -11.55 -7.41
C MET A 546 17.82 -11.96 -6.71
N LEU A 547 16.99 -12.80 -7.36
CA LEU A 547 15.77 -13.32 -6.75
C LEU A 547 16.08 -14.17 -5.51
N HIS A 548 17.15 -14.98 -5.55
CA HIS A 548 17.57 -15.76 -4.37
C HIS A 548 18.00 -14.86 -3.20
N LYS A 549 18.80 -13.82 -3.47
CA LYS A 549 19.21 -12.85 -2.44
C LYS A 549 18.01 -12.08 -1.87
N SER A 550 17.10 -11.62 -2.73
CA SER A 550 15.88 -10.92 -2.31
C SER A 550 14.99 -11.84 -1.45
N PHE A 551 14.79 -13.10 -1.86
CA PHE A 551 14.04 -14.09 -1.10
C PHE A 551 14.60 -14.29 0.31
N GLN A 552 15.92 -14.45 0.47
CA GLN A 552 16.54 -14.63 1.79
C GLN A 552 16.33 -13.43 2.72
N LEU A 553 16.44 -12.21 2.20
CA LEU A 553 16.24 -10.98 2.99
C LEU A 553 14.78 -10.83 3.44
N ILE A 554 13.83 -11.17 2.56
CA ILE A 554 12.39 -11.10 2.82
C ILE A 554 11.95 -12.20 3.80
N ALA A 555 12.47 -13.43 3.66
CA ALA A 555 12.13 -14.58 4.50
C ALA A 555 12.36 -14.30 5.99
N ASN A 556 13.41 -13.55 6.35
CA ASN A 556 13.69 -13.19 7.75
C ASN A 556 12.57 -12.38 8.44
N HIS A 557 11.70 -11.72 7.68
CA HIS A 557 10.64 -10.87 8.19
C HIS A 557 9.23 -11.30 7.72
N GLU A 558 9.10 -12.48 7.10
CA GLU A 558 7.89 -12.89 6.39
C GLU A 558 6.65 -12.98 7.30
N ASP A 559 6.81 -13.49 8.53
CA ASP A 559 5.70 -13.65 9.47
C ASP A 559 5.17 -12.29 9.95
N LYS A 560 6.07 -11.30 10.13
CA LYS A 560 5.69 -9.93 10.49
C LYS A 560 4.88 -9.29 9.37
N GLU A 561 5.40 -9.36 8.15
CA GLU A 561 4.75 -8.80 6.96
C GLU A 561 3.39 -9.47 6.69
N TRP A 562 3.33 -10.80 6.82
CA TRP A 562 2.10 -11.55 6.68
C TRP A 562 1.05 -11.18 7.74
N LYS A 563 1.43 -11.11 9.02
CA LYS A 563 0.51 -10.71 10.10
C LYS A 563 -0.03 -9.29 9.91
N PHE A 564 0.80 -8.38 9.42
CA PHE A 564 0.39 -7.02 9.08
C PHE A 564 -0.61 -7.00 7.92
N ALA A 565 -0.29 -7.66 6.80
CA ALA A 565 -1.19 -7.77 5.65
C ALA A 565 -2.53 -8.45 6.00
N ARG A 566 -2.47 -9.49 6.83
CA ARG A 566 -3.67 -10.18 7.35
C ARG A 566 -4.52 -9.27 8.23
N ALA A 567 -3.90 -8.48 9.11
CA ALA A 567 -4.62 -7.53 9.95
C ALA A 567 -5.29 -6.43 9.10
N LYS A 568 -4.60 -5.90 8.08
CA LYS A 568 -5.18 -4.94 7.11
C LYS A 568 -6.38 -5.55 6.38
N LEU A 569 -6.29 -6.80 5.94
CA LEU A 569 -7.41 -7.52 5.33
C LEU A 569 -8.59 -7.65 6.31
N TRP A 570 -8.35 -8.08 7.56
CA TRP A 570 -9.41 -8.27 8.54
C TRP A 570 -10.14 -6.97 8.89
N LEU A 571 -9.38 -5.88 9.03
CA LEU A 571 -9.92 -4.55 9.30
C LEU A 571 -10.92 -4.12 8.22
N SER A 572 -10.70 -4.46 6.96
CA SER A 572 -11.66 -4.14 5.89
C SER A 572 -13.02 -4.83 6.02
N TYR A 573 -13.13 -5.89 6.83
CA TYR A 573 -14.40 -6.56 7.15
C TYR A 573 -14.97 -6.16 8.52
N PHE A 574 -14.21 -5.43 9.34
CA PHE A 574 -14.71 -4.93 10.62
C PHE A 574 -15.66 -3.75 10.43
N ASP A 575 -15.43 -2.92 9.42
CA ASP A 575 -16.30 -1.78 9.13
C ASP A 575 -17.66 -2.24 8.57
N ASP A 576 -18.75 -1.64 9.08
CA ASP A 576 -20.14 -1.99 8.69
C ASP A 576 -20.59 -1.42 7.34
N LYS A 577 -19.66 -0.86 6.56
CA LYS A 577 -19.96 -0.12 5.33
C LYS A 577 -20.27 -1.03 4.12
N CYS A 578 -19.85 -2.30 4.15
CA CYS A 578 -20.01 -3.28 3.04
C CYS A 578 -20.38 -4.69 3.53
N THR A 579 -21.51 -4.83 4.23
CA THR A 579 -21.93 -6.12 4.81
C THR A 579 -22.44 -7.13 3.78
N LEU A 580 -23.01 -6.67 2.66
CA LEU A 580 -23.57 -7.53 1.60
C LEU A 580 -22.57 -7.76 0.46
N PRO A 581 -22.42 -8.99 -0.05
CA PRO A 581 -21.59 -9.27 -1.22
C PRO A 581 -22.25 -8.79 -2.53
N PRO A 582 -21.48 -8.52 -3.59
CA PRO A 582 -22.01 -8.49 -4.95
C PRO A 582 -22.76 -9.81 -5.24
N PRO A 583 -23.89 -9.83 -5.96
CA PRO A 583 -24.61 -8.69 -6.55
C PRO A 583 -25.54 -7.96 -5.57
N PHE A 584 -25.84 -8.55 -4.41
CA PHE A 584 -26.83 -8.02 -3.46
C PHE A 584 -26.44 -6.67 -2.83
N ASN A 585 -25.18 -6.25 -2.92
CA ASN A 585 -24.71 -4.92 -2.51
C ASN A 585 -25.38 -3.75 -3.27
N ILE A 586 -25.92 -4.00 -4.47
CA ILE A 586 -26.63 -2.96 -5.24
C ILE A 586 -27.97 -2.63 -4.58
N ILE A 587 -28.62 -3.62 -3.93
CA ILE A 587 -29.94 -3.44 -3.34
C ILE A 587 -29.79 -2.58 -2.09
N PRO A 588 -30.29 -1.33 -2.09
CA PRO A 588 -30.15 -0.48 -0.93
C PRO A 588 -31.00 -1.04 0.22
N SER A 589 -30.44 -1.03 1.43
CA SER A 589 -31.20 -1.45 2.60
C SER A 589 -32.47 -0.57 2.74
N PRO A 590 -33.58 -1.11 3.27
CA PRO A 590 -34.81 -0.33 3.48
C PRO A 590 -34.58 0.94 4.30
N LYS A 591 -33.63 0.91 5.25
CA LYS A 591 -33.23 2.08 6.04
C LYS A 591 -32.55 3.15 5.18
N THR A 592 -31.61 2.77 4.31
CA THR A 592 -30.96 3.72 3.38
C THR A 592 -31.96 4.33 2.40
N ILE A 593 -32.97 3.58 1.95
CA ILE A 593 -34.04 4.13 1.12
C ILE A 593 -34.84 5.18 1.91
N CYS A 594 -35.24 4.89 3.16
CA CYS A 594 -35.92 5.87 4.01
C CYS A 594 -35.06 7.11 4.28
N TYR A 595 -33.76 6.94 4.53
CA TYR A 595 -32.83 8.06 4.70
C TYR A 595 -32.67 8.87 3.41
N MET A 596 -32.49 8.23 2.26
CA MET A 596 -32.42 8.88 0.95
C MET A 596 -33.69 9.66 0.65
N ILE A 597 -34.87 9.06 0.86
CA ILE A 597 -36.16 9.75 0.70
C ILE A 597 -36.29 10.93 1.67
N SER A 598 -35.86 10.77 2.93
CA SER A 598 -35.88 11.87 3.89
C SER A 598 -34.88 12.99 3.53
N SER A 599 -33.74 12.64 2.93
CA SER A 599 -32.70 13.59 2.52
C SER A 599 -33.08 14.31 1.23
N LEU A 600 -33.67 13.60 0.26
CA LEU A 600 -34.33 14.16 -0.92
C LEU A 600 -35.50 15.06 -0.53
N SER A 601 -36.33 14.63 0.42
CA SER A 601 -37.43 15.45 0.97
C SER A 601 -36.89 16.72 1.66
N LYS A 602 -35.81 16.62 2.45
CA LYS A 602 -35.13 17.78 3.05
C LYS A 602 -34.47 18.69 2.00
N TRP A 603 -33.88 18.13 0.95
CA TRP A 603 -33.27 18.87 -0.15
C TRP A 603 -34.34 19.63 -0.96
N ILE A 604 -35.44 18.96 -1.32
CA ILE A 604 -36.61 19.58 -1.96
C ILE A 604 -37.23 20.64 -1.04
N CYS A 605 -37.38 20.37 0.26
CA CYS A 605 -37.89 21.33 1.25
C CYS A 605 -36.95 22.53 1.45
N SER A 606 -35.64 22.37 1.26
CA SER A 606 -34.66 23.46 1.35
C SER A 606 -34.74 24.43 0.17
N HIS A 607 -35.30 24.00 -0.97
CA HIS A 607 -35.56 24.84 -2.14
C HIS A 607 -36.94 25.53 -2.13
N THR A 608 -37.89 25.12 -1.27
CA THR A 608 -39.15 25.85 -1.02
C THR A 608 -38.98 27.08 -0.12
N SER A 609 -39.84 28.10 -0.27
CA SER A 609 -39.71 29.40 0.42
C SER A 609 -39.61 29.31 1.95
N LYS A 610 -40.26 28.30 2.57
CA LYS A 610 -40.19 28.03 4.01
C LYS A 610 -38.80 27.53 4.48
N GLY A 611 -38.03 26.86 3.62
CA GLY A 611 -36.67 26.38 3.92
C GLY A 611 -35.63 27.51 3.91
N LYS A 612 -35.79 28.49 3.01
CA LYS A 612 -34.91 29.68 2.94
C LYS A 612 -34.99 30.53 4.22
N VAL A 613 -36.18 30.69 4.81
CA VAL A 613 -36.39 31.43 6.07
C VAL A 613 -35.71 30.73 7.25
N LYS A 614 -35.75 29.40 7.31
CA LYS A 614 -35.11 28.63 8.39
C LYS A 614 -33.57 28.68 8.32
N ARG A 615 -33.00 28.69 7.11
CA ARG A 615 -31.56 28.83 6.87
C ARG A 615 -31.04 30.23 7.23
N GLN A 616 -31.79 31.29 6.91
CA GLN A 616 -31.47 32.66 7.32
C GLN A 616 -31.54 32.85 8.84
N ASN A 617 -32.47 32.20 9.53
CA ASN A 617 -32.57 32.28 10.99
C ASN A 617 -31.45 31.52 11.71
N SER A 618 -30.94 30.41 11.16
CA SER A 618 -29.75 29.73 11.71
C SER A 618 -28.45 30.51 11.49
N LEU A 619 -28.28 31.17 10.34
CA LEU A 619 -27.12 32.06 10.08
C LEU A 619 -27.11 33.27 11.03
N LYS A 620 -28.27 33.91 11.27
CA LYS A 620 -28.41 34.96 12.29
C LYS A 620 -28.20 34.44 13.73
N GLY A 621 -28.37 33.15 13.96
CA GLY A 621 -28.05 32.49 15.21
C GLY A 621 -26.54 32.35 15.41
N MET A 622 -25.81 31.91 14.37
CA MET A 622 -24.35 31.77 14.39
C MET A 622 -23.62 33.12 14.52
N GLU A 623 -24.08 34.17 13.82
CA GLU A 623 -23.52 35.53 13.97
C GLU A 623 -23.66 36.08 15.40
N LYS A 624 -24.71 35.66 16.15
CA LYS A 624 -24.90 36.01 17.57
C LYS A 624 -24.00 35.23 18.53
N PHE A 625 -23.48 34.07 18.12
CA PHE A 625 -22.48 33.32 18.89
C PHE A 625 -21.08 33.91 18.67
N GLU A 626 -20.73 34.27 17.43
CA GLU A 626 -19.43 34.89 17.11
C GLU A 626 -19.24 36.30 17.71
N THR A 627 -20.34 37.05 17.95
CA THR A 627 -20.26 38.36 18.65
C THR A 627 -20.16 38.25 20.17
N LYS A 628 -20.27 37.04 20.74
CA LYS A 628 -20.10 36.79 22.19
C LYS A 628 -18.69 36.31 22.56
N GLU A 629 -17.85 35.99 21.56
CA GLU A 629 -16.46 35.55 21.70
C GLU A 629 -15.43 36.58 21.20
N ARG A 630 -15.84 37.83 20.95
CA ARG A 630 -14.91 38.96 20.79
C ARG A 630 -14.86 39.86 22.00
#